data_AF-A0A2G4SHT0-F1
#
_entry.id   AF-A0A2G4SHT0-F1
#
_cell.length_a   1.000
_cell.length_b   1.000
_cell.length_c   1.000
_cell.angle_alpha   90.00
_cell.angle_beta   90.00
_cell.angle_gamma   90.00
#
_symmetry.space_group_name_H-M   'P 1'
#
loop_
_entity.id
_entity.type
_entity.pdbx_description
1 polymer ?
#
loop_
_entity_poly.entity_id
_entity_poly.type
_entity_poly.pdbx_seq_one_letter_code
_entity_poly.pdbx_strand_id
1 'polypeptide(L)'
;MAKGLESFKLPLKWKPGADLMSKMLLSDPEIMRIIIHSLIDVDVPPDSYSVVPTEWADGSRSDMVYASTEFPPILIEIQYRVNQEFMLRLINYASDVYKRYKMLPIVLVIVTKSFSSAEFQNEFTVSAEGLLLETGCKFWAKKCFLLTADAVSNHFQQATLNPMAALGYFLTFHTMNQVPQQHWKDPTLVLAFHIVDDILAKEDNDMIFKSDTRYLINQVKRNLKKIIEESKGQGTSNNRKTIIHAEEGLFSIKQIQEYLEGNDRREGESDNPKQYTIEDAAFIETLSKPGKRKNWRDIFDKGKAKGLFKSYKSSATLKSSYYHIQKRNKTSKE
;
A
#
# COMPACT_ATOMS: atom_id res chain seq x y z
N MET A 1 -23.97 16.86 -14.53
CA MET A 1 -22.56 16.86 -14.11
C MET A 1 -22.28 17.88 -13.00
N ALA A 2 -22.62 19.17 -13.12
CA ALA A 2 -22.31 20.18 -12.08
C ALA A 2 -22.97 19.94 -10.69
N LYS A 3 -24.15 19.33 -10.60
CA LYS A 3 -24.85 19.09 -9.33
C LYS A 3 -24.28 17.94 -8.47
N GLY A 4 -23.36 17.13 -8.99
CA GLY A 4 -22.75 16.02 -8.26
C GLY A 4 -21.42 16.37 -7.58
N LEU A 5 -20.73 17.41 -8.03
CA LEU A 5 -19.39 17.77 -7.55
C LEU A 5 -19.39 18.49 -6.19
N GLU A 6 -20.45 19.23 -5.86
CA GLU A 6 -20.54 20.08 -4.66
C GLU A 6 -20.78 19.30 -3.36
N SER A 7 -21.16 18.02 -3.44
CA SER A 7 -21.52 17.18 -2.27
C SER A 7 -20.58 16.00 -2.02
N PHE A 8 -19.41 15.96 -2.67
CA PHE A 8 -18.42 14.88 -2.54
C PHE A 8 -17.77 14.87 -1.14
N LYS A 9 -18.51 14.39 -0.13
CA LYS A 9 -17.99 14.09 1.22
C LYS A 9 -17.35 12.71 1.19
N LEU A 10 -16.13 12.65 0.67
CA LEU A 10 -15.35 11.42 0.68
C LEU A 10 -14.90 11.05 2.10
N PRO A 11 -14.95 9.75 2.47
CA PRO A 11 -14.31 9.24 3.68
C PRO A 11 -12.84 9.70 3.75
N LEU A 12 -12.30 9.90 4.96
CA LEU A 12 -10.95 10.49 5.15
C LEU A 12 -9.85 9.77 4.36
N LYS A 13 -9.90 8.44 4.24
CA LYS A 13 -8.94 7.62 3.47
C LYS A 13 -9.01 7.84 1.96
N TRP A 14 -10.11 8.38 1.45
CA TRP A 14 -10.38 8.60 0.03
C TRP A 14 -10.36 10.05 -0.39
N LYS A 15 -10.10 10.98 0.55
CA LYS A 15 -9.98 12.39 0.19
C LYS A 15 -8.85 12.57 -0.83
N PRO A 16 -9.00 13.50 -1.78
CA PRO A 16 -7.90 13.85 -2.66
C PRO A 16 -6.66 14.25 -1.84
N GLY A 17 -5.49 13.72 -2.20
CA GLY A 17 -4.25 13.88 -1.43
C GLY A 17 -4.10 12.97 -0.20
N ALA A 18 -5.05 12.06 0.06
CA ALA A 18 -4.84 10.97 1.01
C ALA A 18 -3.97 9.88 0.38
N ASP A 19 -3.04 9.34 1.16
CA ASP A 19 -2.01 8.41 0.71
C ASP A 19 -2.54 7.26 -0.17
N LEU A 20 -3.57 6.54 0.29
CA LEU A 20 -4.13 5.39 -0.43
C LEU A 20 -4.81 5.79 -1.75
N MET A 21 -5.66 6.84 -1.72
CA MET A 21 -6.32 7.33 -2.93
C MET A 21 -5.27 7.73 -3.96
N SER A 22 -4.32 8.58 -3.55
CA SER A 22 -3.29 9.11 -4.42
C SER A 22 -2.45 7.98 -5.03
N LYS A 23 -2.09 6.94 -4.27
CA LYS A 23 -1.40 5.76 -4.83
C LYS A 23 -2.22 5.02 -5.88
N MET A 24 -3.52 4.83 -5.66
CA MET A 24 -4.40 4.18 -6.63
C MET A 24 -4.57 5.01 -7.90
N LEU A 25 -4.74 6.33 -7.77
CA LEU A 25 -4.80 7.25 -8.90
C LEU A 25 -3.48 7.23 -9.69
N LEU A 26 -2.34 7.30 -9.02
CA LEU A 26 -1.01 7.26 -9.63
C LEU A 26 -0.70 5.90 -10.28
N SER A 27 -1.47 4.85 -9.99
CA SER A 27 -1.31 3.55 -10.66
C SER A 27 -2.08 3.47 -11.98
N ASP A 28 -2.93 4.46 -12.28
CA ASP A 28 -3.69 4.50 -13.53
C ASP A 28 -2.78 4.82 -14.73
N PRO A 29 -2.88 4.09 -15.85
CA PRO A 29 -2.02 4.29 -17.01
C PRO A 29 -2.07 5.70 -17.61
N GLU A 30 -3.24 6.35 -17.62
CA GLU A 30 -3.37 7.70 -18.18
C GLU A 30 -2.75 8.74 -17.25
N ILE A 31 -2.91 8.57 -15.93
CA ILE A 31 -2.24 9.43 -14.93
C ILE A 31 -0.72 9.27 -15.00
N MET A 32 -0.25 8.02 -15.09
CA MET A 32 1.17 7.71 -15.27
C MET A 32 1.71 8.40 -16.54
N ARG A 33 0.98 8.34 -17.66
CA ARG A 33 1.33 9.00 -18.93
C ARG A 33 1.50 10.51 -18.78
N ILE A 34 0.57 11.17 -18.07
CA ILE A 34 0.63 12.62 -17.79
C ILE A 34 1.93 12.97 -17.04
N ILE A 35 2.26 12.19 -16.01
CA ILE A 35 3.47 12.42 -15.20
C ILE A 35 4.73 12.20 -16.05
N ILE A 36 4.80 11.11 -16.81
CA ILE A 36 5.95 10.79 -17.66
C ILE A 36 6.21 11.91 -18.66
N HIS A 37 5.19 12.33 -19.41
CA HIS A 37 5.33 13.42 -20.39
C HIS A 37 5.70 14.76 -19.75
N SER A 38 5.29 15.01 -18.50
CA SER A 38 5.63 16.25 -17.81
C SER A 38 7.04 16.27 -17.24
N LEU A 39 7.65 15.11 -16.95
CA LEU A 39 8.94 15.02 -16.28
C LEU A 39 10.10 14.67 -17.22
N ILE A 40 9.79 14.10 -18.37
CA ILE A 40 10.77 13.62 -19.34
C ILE A 40 10.73 14.50 -20.57
N ASP A 41 11.85 15.17 -20.85
CA ASP A 41 11.99 16.14 -21.95
C ASP A 41 12.14 15.48 -23.33
N VAL A 42 11.69 14.23 -23.49
CA VAL A 42 11.72 13.48 -24.75
C VAL A 42 10.38 12.78 -24.96
N ASP A 43 10.04 12.52 -26.22
CA ASP A 43 8.85 11.74 -26.55
C ASP A 43 9.05 10.30 -26.08
N VAL A 44 8.19 9.85 -25.16
CA VAL A 44 8.26 8.52 -24.55
C VAL A 44 7.16 7.66 -25.16
N PRO A 45 7.48 6.53 -25.81
CA PRO A 45 6.47 5.66 -26.37
C PRO A 45 5.46 5.19 -25.30
N PRO A 46 4.18 4.99 -25.66
CA PRO A 46 3.21 4.34 -24.79
C PRO A 46 3.78 3.03 -24.22
N ASP A 47 3.41 2.71 -22.98
CA ASP A 47 3.79 1.46 -22.30
C ASP A 47 5.31 1.28 -22.04
N SER A 48 6.13 2.32 -22.24
CA SER A 48 7.57 2.30 -21.91
C SER A 48 7.86 2.20 -20.41
N TYR A 49 6.85 2.46 -19.58
CA TYR A 49 6.93 2.41 -18.13
C TYR A 49 5.88 1.47 -17.55
N SER A 50 6.24 0.84 -16.44
CA SER A 50 5.32 0.09 -15.60
C SER A 50 5.48 0.45 -14.14
N VAL A 51 4.39 0.34 -13.37
CA VAL A 51 4.45 0.35 -11.91
C VAL A 51 5.22 -0.88 -11.41
N VAL A 52 6.17 -0.67 -10.50
CA VAL A 52 7.03 -1.72 -9.97
C VAL A 52 6.95 -1.81 -8.44
N PRO A 53 7.39 -2.93 -7.82
CA PRO A 53 7.38 -3.07 -6.37
C PRO A 53 8.18 -1.98 -5.66
N THR A 54 7.58 -1.40 -4.61
CA THR A 54 8.13 -0.30 -3.82
C THR A 54 8.81 -0.74 -2.52
N GLU A 55 8.83 -2.04 -2.25
CA GLU A 55 9.56 -2.62 -1.11
C GLU A 55 11.07 -2.65 -1.38
N TRP A 56 11.83 -2.15 -0.40
CA TRP A 56 13.28 -2.10 -0.41
C TRP A 56 13.90 -3.18 0.48
N ALA A 57 15.20 -3.41 0.32
CA ALA A 57 15.90 -4.52 0.99
C ALA A 57 15.97 -4.37 2.51
N ASP A 58 15.89 -3.14 3.01
CA ASP A 58 15.83 -2.81 4.44
C ASP A 58 14.41 -2.92 5.03
N GLY A 59 13.43 -3.31 4.21
CA GLY A 59 12.02 -3.40 4.59
C GLY A 59 11.26 -2.08 4.55
N SER A 60 11.92 -0.98 4.19
CA SER A 60 11.26 0.30 3.92
C SER A 60 10.47 0.24 2.61
N ARG A 61 9.55 1.19 2.43
CA ARG A 61 8.64 1.25 1.29
C ARG A 61 8.51 2.67 0.80
N SER A 62 8.77 2.88 -0.48
CA SER A 62 8.36 4.11 -1.15
C SER A 62 6.88 4.07 -1.51
N ASP A 63 6.32 5.22 -1.89
CA ASP A 63 4.91 5.27 -2.26
C ASP A 63 4.66 4.69 -3.65
N MET A 64 5.43 5.14 -4.64
CA MET A 64 5.28 4.68 -6.02
C MET A 64 6.60 4.75 -6.78
N VAL A 65 6.82 3.78 -7.67
CA VAL A 65 7.96 3.78 -8.59
C VAL A 65 7.48 3.35 -9.96
N TYR A 66 7.84 4.14 -10.98
CA TYR A 66 7.72 3.75 -12.38
C TYR A 66 9.10 3.37 -12.89
N ALA A 67 9.21 2.21 -13.54
CA ALA A 67 10.47 1.79 -14.13
C ALA A 67 10.32 1.57 -15.64
N SER A 68 11.41 1.84 -16.34
CA SER A 68 11.60 1.59 -17.76
C SER A 68 12.95 0.91 -17.98
N THR A 69 13.09 0.19 -19.08
CA THR A 69 14.38 -0.36 -19.53
C THR A 69 15.23 0.68 -20.26
N GLU A 70 14.60 1.70 -20.85
CA GLU A 70 15.26 2.68 -21.72
C GLU A 70 15.40 4.06 -21.06
N PHE A 71 14.49 4.37 -20.14
CA PHE A 71 14.40 5.68 -19.52
C PHE A 71 14.65 5.63 -17.99
N PRO A 72 14.98 6.77 -17.36
CA PRO A 72 15.22 6.83 -15.92
C PRO A 72 14.01 6.41 -15.09
N PRO A 73 14.19 5.57 -14.04
CA PRO A 73 13.09 5.31 -13.13
C PRO A 73 12.53 6.61 -12.53
N ILE A 74 11.22 6.65 -12.32
CA ILE A 74 10.55 7.77 -11.65
C ILE A 74 10.17 7.30 -10.25
N LEU A 75 10.71 7.96 -9.23
CA LEU A 75 10.35 7.74 -7.82
C LEU A 75 9.36 8.82 -7.39
N ILE A 76 8.20 8.41 -6.89
CA ILE A 76 7.15 9.33 -6.46
C ILE A 76 6.84 9.12 -4.98
N GLU A 77 6.81 10.22 -4.23
CA GLU A 77 6.43 10.24 -2.81
C GLU A 77 5.30 11.26 -2.59
N ILE A 78 4.31 10.90 -1.78
CA ILE A 78 3.20 11.77 -1.38
C ILE A 78 3.44 12.15 0.07
N GLN A 79 3.79 13.41 0.30
CA GLN A 79 4.22 13.86 1.61
C GLN A 79 3.35 15.00 2.14
N TYR A 80 2.78 14.79 3.33
CA TYR A 80 1.99 15.82 4.01
C TYR A 80 2.82 17.03 4.38
N ARG A 81 3.95 16.79 5.04
CA ARG A 81 4.88 17.85 5.43
C ARG A 81 6.30 17.48 5.03
N VAL A 82 6.92 18.30 4.18
CA VAL A 82 8.32 18.10 3.75
C VAL A 82 9.23 18.70 4.83
N ASN A 83 10.15 17.89 5.33
CA ASN A 83 11.16 18.28 6.32
C ASN A 83 12.49 17.56 6.03
N GLN A 84 13.54 17.88 6.79
CA GLN A 84 14.86 17.28 6.58
C GLN A 84 14.88 15.75 6.74
N GLU A 85 14.14 15.20 7.72
CA GLU A 85 14.06 13.75 7.93
C GLU A 85 13.47 13.03 6.70
N PHE A 86 12.41 13.59 6.14
CA PHE A 86 11.81 13.12 4.89
C PHE A 86 12.80 13.18 3.73
N MET A 87 13.54 14.29 3.56
CA MET A 87 14.52 14.41 2.48
C MET A 87 15.64 13.38 2.60
N LEU A 88 16.12 13.09 3.81
CA LEU A 88 17.11 12.03 4.03
C LEU A 88 16.56 10.64 3.68
N ARG A 89 15.29 10.37 4.02
CA ARG A 89 14.62 9.12 3.61
C ARG A 89 14.46 9.02 2.10
N LEU A 90 14.10 10.12 1.44
CA LEU A 90 13.96 10.21 0.00
C LEU A 90 15.29 9.91 -0.73
N ILE A 91 16.41 10.41 -0.20
CA ILE A 91 17.75 10.11 -0.72
C ILE A 91 18.07 8.61 -0.61
N ASN A 92 17.68 7.97 0.49
CA ASN A 92 17.85 6.52 0.66
C ASN A 92 17.01 5.74 -0.37
N TYR A 93 15.75 6.12 -0.57
CA TYR A 93 14.89 5.49 -1.59
C TYR A 93 15.47 5.67 -2.99
N ALA A 94 15.95 6.86 -3.34
CA ALA A 94 16.59 7.09 -4.63
C ALA A 94 17.86 6.24 -4.82
N SER A 95 18.62 6.03 -3.74
CA SER A 95 19.76 5.13 -3.72
C SER A 95 19.36 3.67 -3.93
N ASP A 96 18.24 3.23 -3.35
CA ASP A 96 17.73 1.86 -3.54
C ASP A 96 17.18 1.62 -4.94
N VAL A 97 16.52 2.63 -5.52
CA VAL A 97 16.14 2.64 -6.94
C VAL A 97 17.40 2.49 -7.81
N TYR A 98 18.46 3.26 -7.56
CA TYR A 98 19.72 3.13 -8.29
C TYR A 98 20.34 1.73 -8.12
N LYS A 99 20.36 1.17 -6.91
CA LYS A 99 20.90 -0.18 -6.67
C LYS A 99 20.16 -1.22 -7.51
N ARG A 100 18.84 -1.09 -7.66
CA ARG A 100 17.98 -2.02 -8.39
C ARG A 100 18.08 -1.84 -9.91
N TYR A 101 17.99 -0.62 -10.42
CA TYR A 101 17.86 -0.35 -11.87
C TYR A 101 19.16 0.16 -12.52
N LYS A 102 20.21 0.42 -11.75
CA LYS A 102 21.51 0.97 -12.19
C LYS A 102 21.40 2.30 -12.94
N MET A 103 20.32 3.04 -12.71
CA MET A 103 20.09 4.38 -13.26
C MET A 103 19.57 5.31 -12.18
N LEU A 104 20.08 6.54 -12.13
CA LEU A 104 19.62 7.54 -11.18
C LEU A 104 18.17 7.93 -11.52
N PRO A 105 17.26 8.00 -10.52
CA PRO A 105 15.86 8.29 -10.78
C PRO A 105 15.61 9.77 -11.07
N ILE A 106 14.48 10.06 -11.70
CA ILE A 106 13.81 11.34 -11.57
C ILE A 106 12.87 11.24 -10.36
N VAL A 107 12.94 12.21 -9.46
CA VAL A 107 12.16 12.19 -8.22
C VAL A 107 11.05 13.22 -8.32
N LEU A 108 9.83 12.83 -7.94
CA LEU A 108 8.67 13.71 -7.80
C LEU A 108 8.10 13.58 -6.39
N VAL A 109 8.02 14.69 -5.66
CA VAL A 109 7.36 14.75 -4.35
C VAL A 109 6.08 15.54 -4.47
N ILE A 110 4.95 14.94 -4.12
CA ILE A 110 3.65 15.61 -4.09
C ILE A 110 3.42 16.11 -2.66
N VAL A 111 3.47 17.43 -2.49
CA VAL A 111 3.37 18.08 -1.18
C VAL A 111 1.92 18.46 -0.91
N THR A 112 1.25 17.71 -0.04
CA THR A 112 -0.20 17.88 0.16
C THR A 112 -0.56 18.95 1.19
N LYS A 113 0.40 19.41 2.01
CA LYS A 113 0.17 20.55 2.92
C LYS A 113 1.25 21.61 2.92
N SER A 114 2.46 21.32 3.42
CA SER A 114 3.45 22.39 3.65
C SER A 114 4.87 21.89 3.83
N PHE A 115 5.80 22.84 3.97
CA PHE A 115 7.16 22.59 4.42
C PHE A 115 7.27 22.67 5.96
N SER A 116 8.44 22.31 6.51
CA SER A 116 8.75 22.47 7.92
C SER A 116 8.80 23.93 8.34
N SER A 117 9.35 24.80 7.50
CA SER A 117 9.38 26.25 7.68
C SER A 117 9.53 26.96 6.34
N ALA A 118 9.34 28.28 6.33
CA ALA A 118 9.56 29.10 5.14
C ALA A 118 11.04 29.14 4.74
N GLU A 119 11.96 29.15 5.71
CA GLU A 119 13.40 29.08 5.45
C GLU A 119 13.78 27.78 4.74
N PHE A 120 13.18 26.66 5.15
CA PHE A 120 13.39 25.37 4.50
C PHE A 120 12.81 25.35 3.08
N GLN A 121 11.65 25.98 2.87
CA GLN A 121 11.06 26.12 1.53
C GLN A 121 11.95 26.95 0.58
N ASN A 122 12.72 27.91 1.10
CA ASN A 122 13.63 28.74 0.31
C ASN A 122 14.86 27.96 -0.21
N GLU A 123 15.09 26.73 0.24
CA GLU A 123 16.09 25.82 -0.34
C GLU A 123 15.67 25.27 -1.71
N PHE A 124 14.41 25.49 -2.10
CA PHE A 124 13.84 25.04 -3.37
C PHE A 124 13.65 26.22 -4.32
N THR A 125 13.92 25.99 -5.61
CA THR A 125 13.78 27.00 -6.66
C THR A 125 12.62 26.65 -7.58
N VAL A 126 11.93 27.64 -8.13
CA VAL A 126 10.88 27.38 -9.13
C VAL A 126 11.51 26.87 -10.43
N SER A 127 10.96 25.80 -10.99
CA SER A 127 11.31 25.25 -12.32
C SER A 127 11.10 26.27 -13.45
N ALA A 128 11.72 26.04 -14.61
CA ALA A 128 11.62 26.94 -15.76
C ALA A 128 10.16 27.15 -16.22
N GLU A 129 9.34 26.11 -16.14
CA GLU A 129 7.93 26.12 -16.52
C GLU A 129 7.04 26.72 -15.43
N GLY A 130 7.57 27.03 -14.24
CA GLY A 130 6.83 27.63 -13.14
C GLY A 130 5.98 26.66 -12.32
N LEU A 131 5.80 25.42 -12.78
CA LEU A 131 4.82 24.47 -12.25
C LEU A 131 5.33 23.66 -11.05
N LEU A 132 6.62 23.37 -11.04
CA LEU A 132 7.28 22.54 -10.03
C LEU A 132 8.31 23.38 -9.26
N LEU A 133 8.61 22.98 -8.04
CA LEU A 133 9.83 23.39 -7.35
C LEU A 133 10.92 22.35 -7.59
N GLU A 134 12.17 22.79 -7.57
CA GLU A 134 13.37 22.00 -7.80
C GLU A 134 14.35 22.15 -6.65
N THR A 135 15.18 21.13 -6.44
CA THR A 135 16.29 21.20 -5.50
C THR A 135 17.53 20.49 -6.04
N GLY A 136 18.69 20.87 -5.50
CA GLY A 136 19.96 20.25 -5.83
C GLY A 136 19.97 18.76 -5.48
N CYS A 137 20.09 17.90 -6.48
CA CYS A 137 20.01 16.44 -6.31
C CYS A 137 21.23 15.67 -6.84
N LYS A 138 22.37 16.36 -6.97
CA LYS A 138 23.62 15.77 -7.47
C LYS A 138 23.96 14.50 -6.68
N PHE A 139 24.36 13.46 -7.41
CA PHE A 139 24.80 12.16 -6.91
C PHE A 139 23.70 11.18 -6.43
N TRP A 140 22.45 11.62 -6.25
CA TRP A 140 21.39 10.73 -5.77
C TRP A 140 20.13 10.72 -6.65
N ALA A 141 19.93 11.71 -7.52
CA ALA A 141 18.90 11.69 -8.56
C ALA A 141 19.36 12.42 -9.83
N LYS A 142 18.63 12.25 -10.95
CA LYS A 142 18.79 13.04 -12.18
C LYS A 142 18.16 14.43 -12.04
N LYS A 143 16.93 14.47 -11.54
CA LYS A 143 16.16 15.66 -11.20
C LYS A 143 15.33 15.36 -9.95
N CYS A 144 15.04 16.37 -9.15
CA CYS A 144 14.16 16.25 -7.99
C CYS A 144 13.17 17.41 -7.98
N PHE A 145 11.91 17.06 -8.22
CA PHE A 145 10.80 17.98 -8.34
C PHE A 145 9.86 17.87 -7.14
N LEU A 146 9.26 18.99 -6.77
CA LEU A 146 8.20 19.05 -5.79
C LEU A 146 6.98 19.76 -6.39
N LEU A 147 5.85 19.08 -6.34
CA LEU A 147 4.56 19.60 -6.76
C LEU A 147 3.80 20.09 -5.52
N THR A 148 3.54 21.39 -5.45
CA THR A 148 2.91 22.03 -4.29
C THR A 148 1.64 22.76 -4.70
N ALA A 149 0.72 22.92 -3.75
CA ALA A 149 -0.50 23.71 -3.96
C ALA A 149 -0.19 25.13 -4.44
N ASP A 150 0.85 25.77 -3.88
CA ASP A 150 1.25 27.13 -4.24
C ASP A 150 1.79 27.23 -5.68
N ALA A 151 2.63 26.28 -6.10
CA ALA A 151 3.19 26.27 -7.45
C ALA A 151 2.11 26.04 -8.52
N VAL A 152 1.16 25.14 -8.23
CA VAL A 152 0.02 24.88 -9.10
C VAL A 152 -0.92 26.09 -9.17
N SER A 153 -1.11 26.80 -8.06
CA SER A 153 -2.06 27.92 -7.99
C SER A 153 -1.76 29.05 -8.97
N ASN A 154 -0.48 29.28 -9.27
CA ASN A 154 -0.06 30.29 -10.22
C ASN A 154 -0.54 30.02 -11.66
N HIS A 155 -0.94 28.78 -11.97
CA HIS A 155 -1.40 28.36 -13.29
C HIS A 155 -2.90 28.56 -13.50
N PHE A 156 -3.67 28.92 -12.47
CA PHE A 156 -5.12 29.06 -12.57
C PHE A 156 -5.58 30.19 -13.50
N GLN A 157 -4.75 31.21 -13.70
CA GLN A 157 -5.09 32.36 -14.54
C GLN A 157 -4.94 32.07 -16.04
N GLN A 158 -4.38 30.91 -16.40
CA GLN A 158 -4.21 30.52 -17.80
C GLN A 158 -5.54 30.05 -18.40
N ALA A 159 -5.73 30.29 -19.70
CA ALA A 159 -6.94 29.90 -20.43
C ALA A 159 -7.09 28.38 -20.55
N THR A 160 -5.97 27.66 -20.59
CA THR A 160 -5.88 26.20 -20.64
C THR A 160 -5.04 25.72 -19.47
N LEU A 161 -5.52 24.73 -18.73
CA LEU A 161 -4.79 24.17 -17.61
C LEU A 161 -3.79 23.11 -18.11
N ASN A 162 -2.53 23.21 -17.70
CA ASN A 162 -1.55 22.16 -17.97
C ASN A 162 -2.00 20.85 -17.28
N PRO A 163 -1.95 19.67 -17.94
CA PRO A 163 -2.38 18.41 -17.34
C PRO A 163 -1.70 18.07 -16.01
N MET A 164 -0.41 18.35 -15.87
CA MET A 164 0.32 18.15 -14.62
C MET A 164 -0.13 19.16 -13.54
N ALA A 165 -0.51 20.37 -13.93
CA ALA A 165 -1.12 21.35 -13.02
C ALA A 165 -2.51 20.91 -12.57
N ALA A 166 -3.33 20.37 -13.46
CA ALA A 166 -4.63 19.80 -13.14
C ALA A 166 -4.51 18.60 -12.18
N LEU A 167 -3.56 17.70 -12.44
CA LEU A 167 -3.29 16.57 -11.57
C LEU A 167 -2.76 17.01 -10.20
N GLY A 168 -1.80 17.96 -10.20
CA GLY A 168 -1.28 18.56 -8.97
C GLY A 168 -2.37 19.21 -8.16
N TYR A 169 -3.27 19.94 -8.83
CA TYR A 169 -4.43 20.52 -8.20
C TYR A 169 -5.26 19.46 -7.47
N PHE A 170 -5.63 18.40 -8.18
CA PHE A 170 -6.44 17.34 -7.62
C PHE A 170 -5.76 16.67 -6.42
N LEU A 171 -4.44 16.46 -6.49
CA LEU A 171 -3.68 15.76 -5.46
C LEU A 171 -3.31 16.64 -4.25
N THR A 172 -3.14 17.94 -4.42
CA THR A 172 -2.76 18.85 -3.32
C THR A 172 -3.95 19.56 -2.69
N PHE A 173 -5.04 19.79 -3.44
CA PHE A 173 -6.24 20.42 -2.91
C PHE A 173 -7.24 19.35 -2.49
N HIS A 174 -7.35 19.16 -1.18
CA HIS A 174 -8.27 18.21 -0.56
C HIS A 174 -9.76 18.49 -0.84
N THR A 175 -10.11 19.62 -1.47
CA THR A 175 -11.49 20.03 -1.77
C THR A 175 -11.64 20.71 -3.12
N MET A 176 -12.71 20.37 -3.84
CA MET A 176 -13.01 20.86 -5.19
C MET A 176 -13.51 22.30 -5.26
N ASN A 177 -14.00 22.83 -4.15
CA ASN A 177 -14.48 24.21 -4.08
C ASN A 177 -13.36 25.23 -4.32
N GLN A 178 -12.10 24.77 -4.31
CA GLN A 178 -10.92 25.56 -4.57
C GLN A 178 -10.56 25.60 -6.07
N VAL A 179 -11.24 24.83 -6.95
CA VAL A 179 -10.99 24.86 -8.40
C VAL A 179 -11.77 26.04 -8.98
N PRO A 180 -11.14 26.92 -9.76
CA PRO A 180 -11.87 27.90 -10.57
C PRO A 180 -12.91 27.21 -11.47
N GLN A 181 -14.13 27.72 -11.49
CA GLN A 181 -15.25 27.11 -12.23
C GLN A 181 -14.97 26.94 -13.73
N GLN A 182 -14.15 27.81 -14.31
CA GLN A 182 -13.71 27.73 -15.71
C GLN A 182 -12.97 26.42 -16.03
N HIS A 183 -12.30 25.81 -15.05
CA HIS A 183 -11.49 24.61 -15.21
C HIS A 183 -12.25 23.32 -14.87
N TRP A 184 -13.52 23.39 -14.42
CA TRP A 184 -14.28 22.19 -14.03
C TRP A 184 -14.53 21.19 -15.16
N LYS A 185 -14.36 21.62 -16.41
CA LYS A 185 -14.47 20.77 -17.60
C LYS A 185 -13.12 20.35 -18.17
N ASP A 186 -12.03 20.64 -17.45
CA ASP A 186 -10.70 20.21 -17.85
C ASP A 186 -10.66 18.67 -18.00
N PRO A 187 -10.16 18.13 -19.12
CA PRO A 187 -10.14 16.70 -19.36
C PRO A 187 -9.38 15.91 -18.29
N THR A 188 -8.30 16.47 -17.73
CA THR A 188 -7.46 15.79 -16.73
C THR A 188 -8.18 15.74 -15.39
N LEU A 189 -8.84 16.84 -14.98
CA LEU A 189 -9.66 16.82 -13.77
C LEU A 189 -10.79 15.82 -13.91
N VAL A 190 -11.53 15.83 -15.03
CA VAL A 190 -12.63 14.88 -15.29
C VAL A 190 -12.15 13.44 -15.25
N LEU A 191 -10.98 13.15 -15.84
CA LEU A 191 -10.35 11.84 -15.78
C LEU A 191 -10.05 11.42 -14.33
N ALA A 192 -9.40 12.29 -13.55
CA ALA A 192 -9.08 12.00 -12.15
C ALA A 192 -10.34 11.73 -11.31
N PHE A 193 -11.43 12.46 -11.57
CA PHE A 193 -12.73 12.19 -10.93
C PHE A 193 -13.28 10.82 -11.27
N HIS A 194 -13.34 10.47 -12.54
CA HIS A 194 -13.85 9.17 -12.94
C HIS A 194 -13.04 8.03 -12.35
N ILE A 195 -11.71 8.15 -12.29
CA ILE A 195 -10.85 7.14 -11.67
C ILE A 195 -11.20 7.00 -10.18
N VAL A 196 -11.36 8.11 -9.45
CA VAL A 196 -11.74 8.07 -8.03
C VAL A 196 -13.14 7.48 -7.83
N ASP A 197 -14.10 7.83 -8.68
CA ASP A 197 -15.45 7.27 -8.63
C ASP A 197 -15.44 5.76 -8.84
N ASP A 198 -14.66 5.28 -9.80
CA ASP A 198 -14.49 3.85 -10.07
C ASP A 198 -13.80 3.12 -8.91
N ILE A 199 -12.82 3.75 -8.26
CA ILE A 199 -12.16 3.21 -7.07
C ILE A 199 -13.17 3.05 -5.93
N LEU A 200 -14.01 4.07 -5.69
CA LEU A 200 -15.02 4.06 -4.65
C LEU A 200 -16.11 3.02 -4.92
N ALA A 201 -16.60 2.95 -6.16
CA ALA A 201 -17.59 1.96 -6.56
C ALA A 201 -17.09 0.52 -6.36
N LYS A 202 -15.81 0.26 -6.62
CA LYS A 202 -15.20 -1.06 -6.36
C LYS A 202 -15.14 -1.36 -4.86
N GLU A 203 -14.76 -0.38 -4.03
CA GLU A 203 -14.72 -0.61 -2.58
C GLU A 203 -16.11 -0.86 -1.98
N ASP A 204 -17.12 -0.09 -2.40
CA ASP A 204 -18.49 -0.30 -1.93
C ASP A 204 -18.99 -1.71 -2.28
N ASN A 205 -18.70 -2.18 -3.50
CA ASN A 205 -19.01 -3.55 -3.92
C ASN A 205 -18.28 -4.60 -3.06
N ASP A 206 -16.98 -4.40 -2.79
CA ASP A 206 -16.20 -5.29 -1.93
C ASP A 206 -16.72 -5.31 -0.48
N MET A 207 -17.14 -4.15 0.03
CA MET A 207 -17.72 -4.02 1.37
C MET A 207 -19.08 -4.72 1.46
N ILE A 208 -19.93 -4.57 0.44
CA ILE A 208 -21.20 -5.30 0.30
C ILE A 208 -20.92 -6.81 0.29
N PHE A 209 -20.00 -7.27 -0.57
CA PHE A 209 -19.65 -8.68 -0.69
C PHE A 209 -19.12 -9.28 0.63
N LYS A 210 -18.24 -8.54 1.33
CA LYS A 210 -17.75 -8.93 2.67
C LYS A 210 -18.89 -9.02 3.68
N SER A 211 -19.85 -8.10 3.62
CA SER A 211 -21.00 -8.07 4.54
C SER A 211 -21.95 -9.26 4.31
N ASP A 212 -22.26 -9.59 3.05
CA ASP A 212 -23.09 -10.74 2.67
C ASP A 212 -22.41 -12.06 3.04
N THR A 213 -21.11 -12.16 2.78
CA THR A 213 -20.29 -13.31 3.18
C THR A 213 -20.30 -13.48 4.70
N ARG A 214 -20.17 -12.39 5.46
CA ARG A 214 -20.23 -12.43 6.93
C ARG A 214 -21.61 -12.84 7.43
N TYR A 215 -22.68 -12.38 6.79
CA TYR A 215 -24.05 -12.78 7.10
C TYR A 215 -24.26 -14.28 6.90
N LEU A 216 -23.86 -14.81 5.73
CA LEU A 216 -23.95 -16.25 5.41
C LEU A 216 -23.14 -17.10 6.39
N ILE A 217 -21.90 -16.70 6.68
CA ILE A 217 -21.05 -17.39 7.66
C ILE A 217 -21.72 -17.44 9.03
N ASN A 218 -22.32 -16.35 9.48
CA ASN A 218 -23.01 -16.31 10.77
C ASN A 218 -24.27 -17.19 10.77
N GLN A 219 -24.98 -17.29 9.66
CA GLN A 219 -26.13 -18.18 9.53
C GLN A 219 -25.72 -19.67 9.61
N VAL A 220 -24.69 -20.07 8.86
CA VAL A 220 -24.15 -21.44 8.91
C VAL A 220 -23.65 -21.78 10.32
N LYS A 221 -22.96 -20.83 10.99
CA LYS A 221 -22.50 -20.99 12.37
C LYS A 221 -23.64 -21.24 13.35
N ARG A 222 -24.78 -20.54 13.21
CA ARG A 222 -25.98 -20.78 14.03
C ARG A 222 -26.55 -22.17 13.77
N ASN A 223 -26.64 -22.59 12.51
CA ASN A 223 -27.15 -23.91 12.15
C ASN A 223 -26.28 -25.03 12.74
N LEU A 224 -24.96 -24.93 12.64
CA LEU A 224 -24.04 -25.92 13.23
C LEU A 224 -24.14 -25.98 14.76
N LYS A 225 -24.28 -24.83 15.43
CA LYS A 225 -24.52 -24.80 16.89
C LYS A 225 -25.83 -25.48 17.27
N LYS A 226 -26.90 -25.21 16.51
CA LYS A 226 -28.22 -25.83 16.72
C LYS A 226 -28.15 -27.36 16.56
N ILE A 227 -27.44 -27.85 15.53
CA ILE A 227 -27.20 -29.29 15.34
C ILE A 227 -26.49 -29.90 16.54
N ILE A 228 -25.48 -29.22 17.11
CA ILE A 228 -24.77 -29.71 18.31
C ILE A 228 -25.70 -29.75 19.52
N GLU A 229 -26.52 -28.72 19.73
CA GLU A 229 -27.47 -28.64 20.86
C GLU A 229 -28.55 -29.73 20.77
N GLU A 230 -29.16 -29.92 19.60
CA GLU A 230 -30.19 -30.93 19.37
C GLU A 230 -29.63 -32.36 19.47
N SER A 231 -28.40 -32.58 18.99
CA SER A 231 -27.75 -33.91 19.02
C SER A 231 -27.31 -34.33 20.43
N LYS A 232 -27.11 -33.39 21.35
CA LYS A 232 -26.76 -33.69 22.77
C LYS A 232 -27.94 -34.25 23.57
N GLY A 233 -29.19 -34.00 23.15
CA GLY A 233 -30.41 -34.47 23.82
C GLY A 233 -30.77 -35.94 23.53
N GLN A 234 -30.16 -36.57 22.53
CA GLN A 234 -30.49 -37.92 22.07
C GLN A 234 -29.25 -38.81 22.21
N GLY A 235 -29.14 -39.60 23.28
CA GLY A 235 -27.94 -40.39 23.61
C GLY A 235 -27.68 -41.61 22.74
N THR A 236 -27.42 -41.45 21.43
CA THR A 236 -27.06 -42.56 20.52
C THR A 236 -25.67 -42.38 19.89
N SER A 237 -25.00 -43.50 19.56
CA SER A 237 -23.66 -43.56 18.94
C SER A 237 -23.53 -42.71 17.65
N ASN A 238 -24.61 -42.62 16.85
CA ASN A 238 -24.62 -41.82 15.62
C ASN A 238 -24.54 -40.30 15.89
N ASN A 239 -25.10 -39.83 17.00
CA ASN A 239 -25.10 -38.39 17.33
C ASN A 239 -23.70 -37.87 17.71
N ARG A 240 -22.82 -38.76 18.19
CA ARG A 240 -21.44 -38.39 18.49
C ARG A 240 -20.65 -38.03 17.23
N LYS A 241 -20.88 -38.72 16.11
CA LYS A 241 -20.23 -38.40 14.82
C LYS A 241 -20.74 -37.07 14.25
N THR A 242 -22.05 -36.84 14.34
CA THR A 242 -22.68 -35.58 13.90
C THR A 242 -22.13 -34.38 14.67
N ILE A 243 -21.95 -34.50 16.00
CA ILE A 243 -21.35 -33.44 16.83
C ILE A 243 -19.91 -33.15 16.41
N ILE A 244 -19.09 -34.18 16.20
CA ILE A 244 -17.68 -34.00 15.77
C ILE A 244 -17.62 -33.25 14.44
N HIS A 245 -18.42 -33.64 13.44
CA HIS A 245 -18.44 -32.96 12.15
C HIS A 245 -18.95 -31.51 12.24
N ALA A 246 -19.93 -31.25 13.10
CA ALA A 246 -20.41 -29.88 13.32
C ALA A 246 -19.35 -29.01 14.02
N GLU A 247 -18.57 -29.57 14.96
CA GLU A 247 -17.45 -28.89 15.61
C GLU A 247 -16.29 -28.61 14.63
N GLU A 248 -15.97 -29.56 13.74
CA GLU A 248 -15.00 -29.37 12.65
C GLU A 248 -15.45 -28.26 11.68
N GLY A 249 -16.75 -28.20 11.35
CA GLY A 249 -17.35 -27.13 10.56
C GLY A 249 -17.24 -25.76 11.25
N LEU A 250 -17.49 -25.68 12.56
CA LEU A 250 -17.33 -24.45 13.34
C LEU A 250 -15.88 -24.00 13.40
N PHE A 251 -14.93 -24.93 13.51
CA PHE A 251 -13.50 -24.63 13.48
C PHE A 251 -13.06 -24.07 12.11
N SER A 252 -13.53 -24.66 11.03
CA SER A 252 -13.25 -24.20 9.66
C SER A 252 -13.81 -22.80 9.40
N ILE A 253 -15.04 -22.53 9.87
CA ILE A 253 -15.64 -21.19 9.82
C ILE A 253 -14.78 -20.17 10.57
N LYS A 254 -14.27 -20.52 11.75
CA LYS A 254 -13.43 -19.61 12.54
C LYS A 254 -12.16 -19.20 11.78
N GLN A 255 -11.52 -20.13 11.08
CA GLN A 255 -10.35 -19.83 10.25
C GLN A 255 -10.68 -18.89 9.08
N ILE A 256 -11.84 -19.08 8.44
CA ILE A 256 -12.30 -18.20 7.36
C ILE A 256 -12.59 -16.78 7.91
N GLN A 257 -13.18 -16.67 9.11
CA GLN A 257 -13.39 -15.37 9.76
C GLN A 257 -12.08 -14.65 10.06
N GLU A 258 -11.08 -15.36 10.60
CA GLU A 258 -9.74 -14.81 10.88
C GLU A 258 -9.02 -14.35 9.59
N TYR A 259 -9.24 -15.05 8.47
CA TYR A 259 -8.72 -14.63 7.16
C TYR A 259 -9.41 -13.37 6.63
N LEU A 260 -10.74 -13.28 6.75
CA LEU A 260 -11.52 -12.12 6.30
C LEU A 260 -11.26 -10.86 7.13
N GLU A 261 -10.96 -10.99 8.41
CA GLU A 261 -10.63 -9.88 9.33
C GLU A 261 -9.15 -9.44 9.24
N GLY A 262 -8.28 -10.27 8.65
CA GLY A 262 -6.84 -10.01 8.54
C GLY A 262 -6.44 -8.88 7.59
N ASN A 263 -7.35 -8.40 6.74
CA ASN A 263 -7.09 -7.32 5.77
C ASN A 263 -7.46 -5.91 6.29
N ASP A 264 -8.12 -5.78 7.45
CA ASP A 264 -8.55 -4.48 8.00
C ASP A 264 -7.67 -3.99 9.18
N ARG A 265 -6.50 -4.61 9.40
CA ARG A 265 -5.52 -4.06 10.35
C ARG A 265 -4.90 -2.80 9.76
N ARG A 266 -5.49 -1.66 10.14
CA ARG A 266 -4.95 -0.29 10.09
C ARG A 266 -3.43 -0.29 9.97
N GLU A 267 -2.92 0.16 8.82
CA GLU A 267 -1.55 0.66 8.65
C GLU A 267 -1.41 2.00 9.36
N GLY A 268 -1.49 1.95 10.69
CA GLY A 268 -1.54 3.13 11.55
C GLY A 268 -1.29 2.77 13.00
N GLU A 269 -0.34 1.87 13.23
CA GLU A 269 0.45 1.71 14.46
C GLU A 269 1.42 0.56 14.20
N SER A 270 2.69 0.88 14.02
CA SER A 270 3.75 -0.10 13.82
C SER A 270 4.01 -0.86 15.13
N ASP A 271 3.19 -1.87 15.40
CA ASP A 271 3.64 -2.99 16.20
C ASP A 271 4.16 -4.04 15.24
N ASN A 272 5.44 -3.88 14.86
CA ASN A 272 6.19 -4.82 14.03
C ASN A 272 5.85 -6.27 14.44
N PRO A 273 5.41 -7.15 13.52
CA PRO A 273 5.43 -8.58 13.81
C PRO A 273 6.89 -8.97 13.99
N LYS A 274 7.30 -9.06 15.26
CA LYS A 274 8.66 -9.28 15.72
C LYS A 274 9.35 -10.38 14.91
N GLN A 275 10.40 -9.95 14.23
CA GLN A 275 11.11 -10.60 13.14
C GLN A 275 11.54 -12.03 13.49
N TYR A 276 11.27 -12.96 12.56
CA TYR A 276 11.90 -14.28 12.52
C TYR A 276 13.36 -14.08 12.14
N THR A 277 14.28 -14.40 13.06
CA THR A 277 15.70 -14.15 12.84
C THR A 277 16.36 -15.28 12.06
N ILE A 278 17.47 -14.99 11.39
CA ILE A 278 18.30 -16.01 10.71
C ILE A 278 18.79 -17.07 11.72
N GLU A 279 19.03 -16.66 12.96
CA GLU A 279 19.44 -17.54 14.07
C GLU A 279 18.34 -18.53 14.47
N ASP A 280 17.08 -18.06 14.55
CA ASP A 280 15.92 -18.92 14.81
C ASP A 280 15.78 -20.00 13.72
N ALA A 281 16.03 -19.63 12.45
CA ALA A 281 15.98 -20.55 11.32
C ALA A 281 17.06 -21.64 11.39
N ALA A 282 18.31 -21.22 11.61
CA ALA A 282 19.43 -22.15 11.73
C ALA A 282 19.21 -23.15 12.88
N PHE A 283 18.71 -22.66 14.03
CA PHE A 283 18.46 -23.52 15.18
C PHE A 283 17.37 -24.58 14.90
N ILE A 284 16.28 -24.21 14.24
CA ILE A 284 15.23 -25.19 13.86
C ILE A 284 15.81 -26.27 12.95
N GLU A 285 16.64 -25.91 11.97
CA GLU A 285 17.24 -26.88 11.05
C GLU A 285 18.23 -27.82 11.76
N THR A 286 19.00 -27.34 12.74
CA THR A 286 19.91 -28.23 13.52
C THR A 286 19.18 -29.33 14.28
N LEU A 287 17.93 -29.10 14.67
CA LEU A 287 17.09 -30.06 15.39
C LEU A 287 16.22 -30.92 14.46
N SER A 288 16.28 -30.67 13.15
CA SER A 288 15.38 -31.27 12.18
C SER A 288 16.10 -32.35 11.38
N LYS A 289 15.56 -33.57 11.39
CA LYS A 289 16.06 -34.67 10.56
C LYS A 289 15.30 -34.68 9.22
N PRO A 290 15.99 -34.78 8.07
CA PRO A 290 15.34 -34.90 6.77
C PRO A 290 14.33 -36.06 6.77
N GLY A 291 13.13 -35.81 6.25
CA GLY A 291 12.06 -36.82 6.15
C GLY A 291 11.34 -37.19 7.46
N LYS A 292 11.72 -36.64 8.63
CA LYS A 292 11.00 -36.87 9.89
C LYS A 292 10.12 -35.68 10.26
N ARG A 293 8.96 -35.97 10.88
CA ARG A 293 8.08 -34.93 11.43
C ARG A 293 8.81 -34.18 12.55
N LYS A 294 8.90 -32.85 12.41
CA LYS A 294 9.48 -31.96 13.42
C LYS A 294 8.61 -31.97 14.68
N ASN A 295 9.21 -32.20 15.85
CA ASN A 295 8.54 -32.06 17.14
C ASN A 295 8.60 -30.59 17.56
N TRP A 296 7.61 -29.81 17.12
CA TRP A 296 7.56 -28.37 17.33
C TRP A 296 7.53 -27.94 18.80
N ARG A 297 7.03 -28.80 19.69
CA ARG A 297 7.02 -28.52 21.13
C ARG A 297 8.43 -28.60 21.71
N ASP A 298 9.12 -29.70 21.44
CA ASP A 298 10.52 -29.90 21.86
C ASP A 298 11.47 -28.85 21.26
N ILE A 299 11.29 -28.50 19.99
CA ILE A 299 12.08 -27.44 19.33
C ILE A 299 11.86 -26.09 20.03
N PHE A 300 10.60 -25.73 20.30
CA PHE A 300 10.26 -24.47 20.96
C PHE A 300 10.84 -24.38 22.37
N ASP A 301 10.70 -25.45 23.17
CA ASP A 301 11.18 -25.49 24.55
C ASP A 301 12.72 -25.38 24.60
N LYS A 302 13.42 -26.12 23.73
CA LYS A 302 14.90 -26.05 23.61
C LYS A 302 15.39 -24.69 23.12
N GLY A 303 14.67 -24.05 22.22
CA GLY A 303 15.03 -22.71 21.75
C GLY A 303 14.81 -21.65 22.81
N LYS A 304 13.70 -21.69 23.54
CA LYS A 304 13.46 -20.80 24.68
C LYS A 304 14.53 -20.94 25.76
N ALA A 305 14.97 -22.16 26.05
CA ALA A 305 16.07 -22.41 26.99
C ALA A 305 17.42 -21.80 26.54
N LYS A 306 17.61 -21.60 25.23
CA LYS A 306 18.79 -20.92 24.65
C LYS A 306 18.59 -19.42 24.41
N GLY A 307 17.49 -18.85 24.89
CA GLY A 307 17.16 -17.44 24.66
C GLY A 307 16.71 -17.11 23.24
N LEU A 308 16.45 -18.12 22.40
CA LEU A 308 15.89 -17.97 21.06
C LEU A 308 14.36 -17.90 21.10
N PHE A 309 13.73 -17.58 19.97
CA PHE A 309 12.28 -17.50 19.83
C PHE A 309 11.60 -16.49 20.77
N LYS A 310 12.29 -15.40 21.14
CA LYS A 310 11.78 -14.39 22.10
C LYS A 310 10.40 -13.84 21.69
N SER A 311 10.16 -13.70 20.40
CA SER A 311 8.92 -13.20 19.80
C SER A 311 7.74 -14.20 19.79
N TYR A 312 8.00 -15.50 19.94
CA TYR A 312 6.97 -16.54 19.83
C TYR A 312 6.37 -16.89 21.20
N LYS A 313 5.04 -16.91 21.26
CA LYS A 313 4.27 -17.24 22.48
C LYS A 313 3.99 -18.74 22.61
N SER A 314 4.07 -19.50 21.52
CA SER A 314 3.84 -20.95 21.54
C SER A 314 4.53 -21.66 20.38
N SER A 315 4.70 -22.99 20.51
CA SER A 315 5.20 -23.86 19.45
C SER A 315 4.33 -23.83 18.18
N ALA A 316 3.02 -23.57 18.32
CA ALA A 316 2.11 -23.42 17.18
C ALA A 316 2.44 -22.15 16.37
N THR A 317 2.68 -21.02 17.06
CA THR A 317 3.06 -19.76 16.38
C THR A 317 4.42 -19.86 15.67
N LEU A 318 5.40 -20.55 16.30
CA LEU A 318 6.70 -20.82 15.70
C LEU A 318 6.56 -21.70 14.44
N LYS A 319 5.78 -22.77 14.52
CA LYS A 319 5.50 -23.69 13.42
C LYS A 319 4.90 -22.95 12.21
N SER A 320 3.85 -22.16 12.42
CA SER A 320 3.20 -21.43 11.33
C SER A 320 4.18 -20.45 10.66
N SER A 321 4.96 -19.71 11.46
CA SER A 321 5.94 -18.75 10.95
C SER A 321 7.02 -19.43 10.10
N TYR A 322 7.55 -20.57 10.54
CA TYR A 322 8.54 -21.33 9.78
C TYR A 322 8.02 -21.77 8.40
N TYR A 323 6.81 -22.32 8.34
CA TYR A 323 6.25 -22.80 7.06
C TYR A 323 5.89 -21.69 6.09
N HIS A 324 5.44 -20.52 6.58
CA HIS A 324 5.24 -19.36 5.73
C HIS A 324 6.53 -18.91 5.04
N ILE A 325 7.65 -18.95 5.75
CA ILE A 325 8.96 -18.52 5.23
C ILE A 325 9.54 -19.55 4.27
N GLN A 326 9.45 -20.85 4.59
CA GLN A 326 9.84 -21.89 3.65
C GLN A 326 9.03 -21.84 2.35
N LYS A 327 7.74 -21.51 2.42
CA LYS A 327 6.89 -21.34 1.23
C LYS A 327 7.38 -20.16 0.37
N ARG A 328 7.68 -19.00 0.97
CA ARG A 328 8.23 -17.82 0.28
C ARG A 328 9.59 -18.10 -0.38
N ASN A 329 10.47 -18.82 0.31
CA ASN A 329 11.81 -19.15 -0.21
C ASN A 329 11.76 -20.18 -1.34
N LYS A 330 10.68 -20.97 -1.43
CA LYS A 330 10.49 -21.94 -2.52
C LYS A 330 9.97 -21.26 -3.79
N THR A 331 9.07 -20.29 -3.67
CA THR A 331 8.58 -19.48 -4.81
C THR A 331 9.59 -18.45 -5.32
N SER A 332 10.69 -18.20 -4.61
CA SER A 332 11.75 -17.28 -5.06
C SER A 332 12.91 -17.98 -5.80
N LYS A 333 12.80 -19.30 -6.01
CA LYS A 333 13.80 -20.14 -6.68
C LYS A 333 13.25 -20.85 -7.93
N GLU A 334 12.00 -20.58 -8.28
CA GLU A 334 11.35 -20.88 -9.56
C GLU A 334 11.22 -19.55 -10.31
#